data_AF-A0AAD2HT72-F1
#
_entry.id   AF-A0AAD2HT72-F1
#
_cell.length_a   1.000
_cell.length_b   1.000
_cell.length_c   1.000
_cell.angle_alpha   90.00
_cell.angle_beta   90.00
_cell.angle_gamma   90.00
#
_symmetry.space_group_name_H-M   'P 1'
#
loop_
_entity.id
_entity.type
_entity.pdbx_description
1 polymer ?
#
loop_
_entity_poly.entity_id
_entity_poly.type
_entity_poly.pdbx_seq_one_letter_code
_entity_poly.pdbx_strand_id
1 'polypeptide(L)'
;MTGTSLHALPSDVVLQILVYLDVLSLVALSCVDTRLKALSQEHSFWFRPLAEAHRVRPLACPAADDLSLRTAAELRRLALHSLRLERNWSTSFPSVAKPVKTLALTNHDEMMLNIPGTNLIVLEDWEEATLVCMDVETGEQSDAVRIGAIYDMSSPVEDKASCAMSALSVMSGNQLRASSFPCYKPAVAHGSVRRGGSPNGGQITGDTDIQSVFQRNAWFFVLIRAKPAVEIMGSVVFDRTIYLVVLVGTNAFVYACPEKLLAIGSPSADIDYTIRRSHVARVALSFPTDITRVCFPRSVLSSEPRSGRSFISVTDVHARRGATTDRSLEVTFWRRPWSESDDESAQHRLVLPVKTVVVEGKLTEHPASHAEPLIIANSGLTVLLLVEVPEADSPKMLLIRYDPAEKTASTHELRFDASESGLDLKAVRGITLDDHIGVVMAVTEDKRLHVIPYA
;
A
#
# COMPACT_ATOMS: atom_id res chain seq x y z
N MET A 1 40.42 -29.17 7.09
CA MET A 1 39.35 -29.22 6.07
C MET A 1 39.86 -28.52 4.83
N THR A 2 40.22 -29.25 3.79
CA THR A 2 40.56 -28.66 2.49
C THR A 2 39.26 -28.22 1.84
N GLY A 3 38.95 -26.92 1.90
CA GLY A 3 37.74 -26.38 1.28
C GLY A 3 37.77 -26.68 -0.22
N THR A 4 36.76 -27.38 -0.71
CA THR A 4 36.55 -27.56 -2.15
C THR A 4 36.33 -26.18 -2.76
N SER A 5 37.21 -25.81 -3.69
CA SER A 5 37.11 -24.54 -4.40
C SER A 5 35.82 -24.49 -5.23
N LEU A 6 35.08 -23.38 -5.19
CA LEU A 6 33.88 -23.17 -6.00
C LEU A 6 34.17 -23.37 -7.50
N HIS A 7 35.40 -23.10 -7.94
CA HIS A 7 35.85 -23.32 -9.32
C HIS A 7 35.84 -24.78 -9.77
N ALA A 8 35.90 -25.73 -8.84
CA ALA A 8 35.87 -27.16 -9.16
C ALA A 8 34.45 -27.69 -9.39
N LEU A 9 33.42 -26.93 -9.01
CA LEU A 9 32.03 -27.36 -9.15
C LEU A 9 31.51 -27.15 -10.59
N PRO A 10 30.65 -28.03 -11.11
CA PRO A 10 29.86 -27.81 -12.32
C PRO A 10 29.01 -26.53 -12.26
N SER A 11 28.74 -25.90 -13.41
CA SER A 11 28.07 -24.59 -13.46
C SER A 11 26.62 -24.62 -12.97
N ASP A 12 25.90 -25.71 -13.20
CA ASP A 12 24.55 -25.95 -12.68
C ASP A 12 24.53 -26.04 -11.15
N VAL A 13 25.53 -26.71 -10.55
CA VAL A 13 25.69 -26.77 -9.09
C VAL A 13 25.99 -25.38 -8.52
N VAL A 14 26.88 -24.61 -9.18
CA VAL A 14 27.15 -23.22 -8.77
C VAL A 14 25.86 -22.39 -8.83
N LEU A 15 25.13 -22.43 -9.95
CA LEU A 15 23.86 -21.71 -10.11
C LEU A 15 22.82 -22.10 -9.05
N GLN A 16 22.78 -23.37 -8.63
CA GLN A 16 21.90 -23.82 -7.56
C GLN A 16 22.31 -23.25 -6.18
N ILE A 17 23.62 -23.14 -5.91
CA ILE A 17 24.12 -22.51 -4.68
C ILE A 17 23.78 -21.01 -4.65
N LEU A 18 23.88 -20.33 -5.80
CA LEU A 18 23.61 -18.91 -5.92
C LEU A 18 22.16 -18.52 -5.56
N VAL A 19 21.20 -19.46 -5.63
CA VAL A 19 19.79 -19.22 -5.23
C VAL A 19 19.67 -18.83 -3.75
N TYR A 20 20.60 -19.26 -2.91
CA TYR A 20 20.58 -19.00 -1.46
C TYR A 20 21.29 -17.71 -1.07
N LEU A 21 21.80 -16.95 -2.05
CA LEU A 21 22.48 -15.68 -1.81
C LEU A 21 21.52 -14.51 -2.00
N ASP A 22 21.68 -13.48 -1.18
CA ASP A 22 21.00 -12.22 -1.42
C ASP A 22 21.53 -11.53 -2.69
N VAL A 23 20.75 -10.56 -3.19
CA VAL A 23 21.06 -9.82 -4.42
C VAL A 23 22.42 -9.09 -4.32
N LEU A 24 22.78 -8.62 -3.13
CA LEU A 24 24.04 -7.91 -2.90
C LEU A 24 25.24 -8.84 -3.07
N SER A 25 25.17 -10.01 -2.46
CA SER A 25 26.19 -11.06 -2.52
C SER A 25 26.36 -11.56 -3.95
N LEU A 26 25.27 -11.68 -4.72
CA LEU A 26 25.33 -12.07 -6.13
C LEU A 26 26.06 -11.05 -7.00
N VAL A 27 25.76 -9.76 -6.82
CA VAL A 27 26.46 -8.69 -7.53
C VAL A 27 27.93 -8.67 -7.14
N ALA A 28 28.24 -8.78 -5.84
CA ALA A 28 29.62 -8.84 -5.35
C ALA A 28 30.39 -10.02 -5.96
N LEU A 29 29.80 -11.22 -5.96
CA LEU A 29 30.40 -12.42 -6.54
C LEU A 29 30.66 -12.29 -8.05
N SER A 30 29.75 -11.64 -8.80
CA SER A 30 29.92 -11.38 -10.23
C SER A 30 31.14 -10.50 -10.55
N CYS A 31 31.64 -9.75 -9.56
CA CYS A 31 32.80 -8.87 -9.67
C CYS A 31 34.12 -9.53 -9.25
N VAL A 32 34.09 -10.66 -8.54
CA VAL A 32 35.30 -11.28 -7.96
C VAL A 32 36.01 -12.21 -8.95
N ASP A 33 35.26 -12.92 -9.79
CA ASP A 33 35.81 -14.00 -10.64
C ASP A 33 35.32 -13.91 -12.09
N THR A 34 36.20 -14.26 -13.04
CA THR A 34 35.90 -14.24 -14.47
C THR A 34 34.86 -15.30 -14.88
N ARG A 35 34.87 -16.49 -14.26
CA ARG A 35 33.87 -17.52 -14.51
C ARG A 35 32.51 -17.10 -13.93
N LEU A 36 32.46 -16.55 -12.73
CA LEU A 36 31.22 -15.98 -12.16
C LEU A 36 30.70 -14.78 -12.97
N LYS A 37 31.61 -13.94 -13.47
CA LYS A 37 31.25 -12.86 -14.40
C LYS A 37 30.65 -13.39 -15.70
N ALA A 38 31.18 -14.48 -16.24
CA ALA A 38 30.61 -15.14 -17.42
C ALA A 38 29.22 -15.72 -17.09
N LEU A 39 29.07 -16.43 -15.97
CA LEU A 39 27.77 -16.94 -15.51
C LEU A 39 26.76 -15.82 -15.26
N SER A 40 27.19 -14.62 -14.88
CA SER A 40 26.30 -13.46 -14.73
C SER A 40 25.67 -12.97 -16.03
N GLN A 41 26.07 -13.51 -17.18
CA GLN A 41 25.39 -13.27 -18.47
C GLN A 41 24.24 -14.27 -18.70
N GLU A 42 24.17 -15.35 -17.92
CA GLU A 42 23.10 -16.34 -18.01
C GLU A 42 21.83 -15.87 -17.30
N HIS A 43 20.67 -16.17 -17.88
CA HIS A 43 19.37 -15.81 -17.31
C HIS A 43 19.16 -16.40 -15.89
N SER A 44 19.52 -17.67 -15.69
CA SER A 44 19.33 -18.39 -14.43
C SER A 44 20.15 -17.83 -13.26
N PHE A 45 21.23 -17.09 -13.55
CA PHE A 45 22.06 -16.45 -12.52
C PHE A 45 21.27 -15.40 -11.74
N TRP A 46 20.39 -14.66 -12.42
CA TRP A 46 19.60 -13.57 -11.82
C TRP A 46 18.18 -13.99 -11.49
N PHE A 47 17.55 -14.79 -12.35
CA PHE A 47 16.12 -15.08 -12.27
C PHE A 47 15.72 -15.72 -10.93
N ARG A 48 16.36 -16.82 -10.55
CA ARG A 48 15.95 -17.56 -9.33
C ARG A 48 16.17 -16.75 -8.06
N PRO A 49 17.34 -16.11 -7.83
CA PRO A 49 17.52 -15.29 -6.66
C PRO A 49 16.60 -14.07 -6.60
N LEU A 50 16.34 -13.41 -7.75
CA LEU A 50 15.40 -12.29 -7.79
C LEU A 50 13.97 -12.75 -7.51
N ALA A 51 13.54 -13.88 -8.09
CA ALA A 51 12.23 -14.45 -7.80
C ALA A 51 12.05 -14.78 -6.31
N GLU A 52 13.10 -15.27 -5.64
CA GLU A 52 13.07 -15.51 -4.19
C GLU A 52 13.07 -14.19 -3.39
N ALA A 53 13.91 -13.23 -3.76
CA ALA A 53 13.94 -11.91 -3.13
C ALA A 53 12.60 -11.17 -3.26
N HIS A 54 11.92 -11.30 -4.41
CA HIS A 54 10.63 -10.68 -4.69
C HIS A 54 9.53 -11.12 -3.72
N ARG A 55 9.59 -12.38 -3.24
CA ARG A 55 8.66 -12.89 -2.23
C ARG A 55 8.77 -12.09 -0.93
N VAL A 56 9.98 -11.63 -0.59
CA VAL A 56 10.28 -10.99 0.69
C VAL A 56 10.29 -9.46 0.60
N ARG A 57 10.65 -8.87 -0.55
CA ARG A 57 10.73 -7.41 -0.76
C ARG A 57 10.20 -7.02 -2.15
N PRO A 58 9.64 -5.80 -2.34
CA PRO A 58 9.27 -5.35 -3.69
C PRO A 58 10.50 -5.29 -4.59
N LEU A 59 10.34 -5.70 -5.85
CA LEU A 59 11.36 -5.52 -6.88
C LEU A 59 10.98 -4.34 -7.76
N ALA A 60 11.97 -3.78 -8.46
CA ALA A 60 11.79 -2.63 -9.35
C ALA A 60 11.15 -2.97 -10.69
N CYS A 61 10.15 -3.83 -10.68
CA CYS A 61 9.39 -4.27 -11.83
C CYS A 61 7.90 -4.23 -11.50
N PRO A 62 7.03 -4.21 -12.53
CA PRO A 62 5.61 -4.32 -12.31
C PRO A 62 5.24 -5.57 -11.54
N ALA A 63 4.22 -5.44 -10.71
CA ALA A 63 3.72 -6.48 -9.81
C ALA A 63 3.37 -7.81 -10.54
N ALA A 64 2.83 -7.71 -11.75
CA ALA A 64 2.48 -8.87 -12.60
C ALA A 64 3.54 -9.24 -13.65
N ASP A 65 4.75 -8.71 -13.52
CA ASP A 65 5.82 -8.96 -14.49
C ASP A 65 6.38 -10.39 -14.36
N ASP A 66 6.33 -11.14 -15.46
CA ASP A 66 6.92 -12.47 -15.50
C ASP A 66 8.44 -12.36 -15.69
N LEU A 67 9.17 -12.43 -14.57
CA LEU A 67 10.63 -12.40 -14.55
C LEU A 67 11.27 -13.47 -15.43
N SER A 68 10.57 -14.57 -15.77
CA SER A 68 11.11 -15.63 -16.63
C SER A 68 11.16 -15.25 -18.11
N LEU A 69 10.41 -14.22 -18.51
CA LEU A 69 10.39 -13.68 -19.87
C LEU A 69 11.43 -12.56 -20.08
N ARG A 70 12.03 -12.07 -18.99
CA ARG A 70 13.04 -11.01 -19.03
C ARG A 70 14.37 -11.54 -19.55
N THR A 71 15.14 -10.71 -20.24
CA THR A 71 16.52 -11.02 -20.58
C THR A 71 17.43 -10.97 -19.35
N ALA A 72 18.58 -11.65 -19.40
CA ALA A 72 19.57 -11.59 -18.32
C ALA A 72 20.05 -10.14 -18.03
N ALA A 73 20.15 -9.31 -19.07
CA ALA A 73 20.51 -7.90 -18.93
C ALA A 73 19.43 -7.09 -18.19
N GLU A 74 18.16 -7.33 -18.47
CA GLU A 74 17.05 -6.69 -17.76
C GLU A 74 16.98 -7.13 -16.30
N LEU A 75 17.11 -8.44 -16.03
CA LEU A 75 17.15 -8.96 -14.66
C LEU A 75 18.32 -8.38 -13.86
N ARG A 76 19.51 -8.28 -14.48
CA ARG A 76 20.66 -7.60 -13.87
C ARG A 76 20.36 -6.13 -13.57
N ARG A 77 19.68 -5.42 -14.47
CA ARG A 77 19.27 -4.03 -14.25
C ARG A 77 18.30 -3.92 -13.06
N LEU A 78 17.33 -4.82 -12.96
CA LEU A 78 16.41 -4.90 -11.82
C LEU A 78 17.17 -5.14 -10.51
N ALA A 79 18.08 -6.11 -10.48
CA ALA A 79 18.92 -6.39 -9.31
C ALA A 79 19.70 -5.15 -8.84
N LEU A 80 20.36 -4.45 -9.78
CA LEU A 80 21.14 -3.26 -9.46
C LEU A 80 20.25 -2.11 -8.98
N HIS A 81 19.05 -1.93 -9.55
CA HIS A 81 18.10 -0.92 -9.10
C HIS A 81 17.59 -1.20 -7.69
N SER A 82 17.17 -2.44 -7.42
CA SER A 82 16.74 -2.87 -6.08
C SER A 82 17.83 -2.66 -5.02
N LEU A 83 19.11 -2.86 -5.37
CA LEU A 83 20.22 -2.56 -4.46
C LEU A 83 20.43 -1.06 -4.21
N ARG A 84 20.22 -0.20 -5.21
CA ARG A 84 20.29 1.27 -5.02
C ARG A 84 19.17 1.74 -4.11
N LEU A 85 17.96 1.26 -4.36
CA LEU A 85 16.79 1.54 -3.53
C LEU A 85 17.06 1.12 -2.08
N GLU A 86 17.49 -0.13 -1.87
CA GLU A 86 17.80 -0.63 -0.53
C GLU A 86 18.92 0.16 0.15
N ARG A 87 19.96 0.53 -0.60
CA ARG A 87 21.02 1.39 -0.09
C ARG A 87 20.49 2.75 0.33
N ASN A 88 19.63 3.40 -0.47
CA ASN A 88 19.11 4.71 -0.10
C ASN A 88 18.25 4.63 1.17
N TRP A 89 17.44 3.58 1.30
CA TRP A 89 16.66 3.31 2.51
C TRP A 89 17.51 2.99 3.74
N SER A 90 18.69 2.38 3.56
CA SER A 90 19.60 2.10 4.67
C SER A 90 20.24 3.35 5.26
N THR A 91 20.12 4.50 4.59
CA THR A 91 20.61 5.78 5.11
C THR A 91 19.60 6.37 6.09
N SER A 92 20.09 7.16 7.05
CA SER A 92 19.20 7.86 7.99
C SER A 92 18.29 8.87 7.28
N PHE A 93 18.74 9.42 6.14
CA PHE A 93 18.04 10.43 5.35
C PHE A 93 18.08 10.04 3.87
N PRO A 94 17.11 9.24 3.39
CA PRO A 94 16.96 8.92 1.98
C PRO A 94 16.94 10.21 1.17
N SER A 95 17.91 10.33 0.27
CA SER A 95 18.04 11.52 -0.57
C SER A 95 17.35 11.30 -1.91
N VAL A 96 16.85 12.39 -2.49
CA VAL A 96 16.41 12.40 -3.88
C VAL A 96 17.60 12.04 -4.79
N ALA A 97 17.41 11.03 -5.63
CA ALA A 97 18.46 10.42 -6.44
C ALA A 97 18.67 11.13 -7.79
N LYS A 98 17.65 11.83 -8.29
CA LYS A 98 17.70 12.61 -9.55
C LYS A 98 16.89 13.89 -9.40
N PRO A 99 17.13 14.93 -10.23
CA PRO A 99 16.34 16.17 -10.18
C PRO A 99 14.83 15.89 -10.22
N VAL A 100 14.06 16.66 -9.43
CA VAL A 100 12.59 16.57 -9.43
C VAL A 100 12.08 16.95 -10.81
N LYS A 101 11.27 16.08 -11.41
CA LYS A 101 10.65 16.34 -12.70
C LYS A 101 9.25 16.90 -12.46
N THR A 102 8.93 18.00 -13.11
CA THR A 102 7.62 18.65 -12.99
C THR A 102 6.87 18.55 -14.32
N LEU A 103 5.65 18.01 -14.28
CA LEU A 103 4.76 17.88 -15.41
C LEU A 103 3.52 18.74 -15.18
N ALA A 104 3.10 19.49 -16.20
CA ALA A 104 1.82 20.18 -16.16
C ALA A 104 0.69 19.14 -16.33
N LEU A 105 -0.25 19.13 -15.41
CA LEU A 105 -1.50 18.40 -15.55
C LEU A 105 -2.48 19.24 -16.35
N THR A 106 -3.37 18.56 -17.09
CA THR A 106 -4.48 19.18 -17.81
C THR A 106 -5.64 19.41 -16.84
N ASN A 107 -6.89 19.16 -17.23
CA ASN A 107 -8.06 19.39 -16.38
C ASN A 107 -8.16 18.46 -15.15
N HIS A 108 -7.24 17.50 -15.01
CA HIS A 108 -7.25 16.52 -13.92
C HIS A 108 -6.58 17.08 -12.66
N ASP A 109 -7.34 17.15 -11.57
CA ASP A 109 -6.95 17.88 -10.36
C ASP A 109 -6.54 16.95 -9.20
N GLU A 110 -6.87 15.66 -9.27
CA GLU A 110 -6.58 14.70 -8.20
C GLU A 110 -5.83 13.49 -8.76
N MET A 111 -4.69 13.17 -8.13
CA MET A 111 -3.98 11.93 -8.40
C MET A 111 -4.64 10.79 -7.65
N MET A 112 -4.99 9.75 -8.41
CA MET A 112 -5.69 8.60 -7.90
C MET A 112 -4.74 7.55 -7.35
N LEU A 113 -3.87 7.04 -8.23
CA LEU A 113 -2.92 5.98 -7.91
C LEU A 113 -1.78 5.95 -8.94
N ASN A 114 -0.66 5.36 -8.55
CA ASN A 114 0.38 4.89 -9.44
C ASN A 114 0.19 3.40 -9.75
N ILE A 115 0.54 2.98 -10.96
CA ILE A 115 0.64 1.55 -11.30
C ILE A 115 2.02 1.05 -10.85
N PRO A 116 2.10 0.18 -9.82
CA PRO A 116 3.35 -0.18 -9.18
C PRO A 116 4.38 -0.74 -10.15
N GLY A 117 5.61 -0.29 -10.04
CA GLY A 117 6.72 -0.77 -10.87
C GLY A 117 6.70 -0.23 -12.31
N THR A 118 5.85 0.74 -12.62
CA THR A 118 5.73 1.37 -13.95
C THR A 118 5.85 2.90 -13.85
N ASN A 119 5.94 3.57 -15.00
CA ASN A 119 5.83 5.03 -15.08
C ASN A 119 4.38 5.52 -15.23
N LEU A 120 3.39 4.64 -15.09
CA LEU A 120 2.00 5.00 -15.34
C LEU A 120 1.31 5.46 -14.06
N ILE A 121 0.55 6.53 -14.16
CA ILE A 121 -0.35 7.01 -13.11
C ILE A 121 -1.76 7.16 -13.65
N VAL A 122 -2.73 7.02 -12.76
CA VAL A 122 -4.13 7.30 -13.04
C VAL A 122 -4.48 8.64 -12.39
N LEU A 123 -5.09 9.52 -13.15
CA LEU A 123 -5.56 10.83 -12.71
C LEU A 123 -7.08 10.91 -12.84
N GLU A 124 -7.74 11.54 -11.88
CA GLU A 124 -9.18 11.80 -11.89
C GLU A 124 -9.45 13.27 -12.18
N ASP A 125 -10.37 13.50 -13.10
CA ASP A 125 -11.11 14.77 -13.18
C ASP A 125 -12.45 14.57 -12.48
N TRP A 126 -12.59 15.21 -11.33
CA TRP A 126 -13.76 15.13 -10.46
C TRP A 126 -14.96 15.92 -11.02
N GLU A 127 -14.73 16.97 -11.79
CA GLU A 127 -15.79 17.79 -12.39
C GLU A 127 -16.47 17.01 -13.53
N GLU A 128 -15.65 16.37 -14.37
CA GLU A 128 -16.14 15.61 -15.53
C GLU A 128 -16.40 14.12 -15.21
N ALA A 129 -15.96 13.66 -14.03
CA ALA A 129 -15.99 12.26 -13.60
C ALA A 129 -15.32 11.33 -14.62
N THR A 130 -14.09 11.71 -15.02
CA THR A 130 -13.27 10.97 -15.98
C THR A 130 -11.92 10.56 -15.41
N LEU A 131 -11.37 9.46 -15.94
CA LEU A 131 -10.00 9.01 -15.68
C LEU A 131 -9.14 9.16 -16.92
N VAL A 132 -7.89 9.52 -16.71
CA VAL A 132 -6.82 9.35 -17.71
C VAL A 132 -5.67 8.57 -17.10
N CYS A 133 -5.01 7.78 -17.94
CA CYS A 133 -3.72 7.18 -17.62
C CYS A 133 -2.63 8.08 -18.22
N MET A 134 -1.65 8.50 -17.42
CA MET A 134 -0.51 9.29 -17.87
C MET A 134 0.77 8.50 -17.69
N ASP A 135 1.64 8.52 -18.70
CA ASP A 135 3.03 8.10 -18.57
C ASP A 135 3.87 9.28 -18.06
N VAL A 136 4.43 9.16 -16.86
CA VAL A 136 5.21 10.24 -16.24
C VAL A 136 6.59 10.41 -16.87
N GLU A 137 7.08 9.46 -17.66
CA GLU A 137 8.33 9.59 -18.40
C GLU A 137 8.14 10.43 -19.66
N THR A 138 7.09 10.16 -20.43
CA THR A 138 6.83 10.87 -21.70
C THR A 138 5.92 12.11 -21.52
N GLY A 139 5.11 12.12 -20.46
CA GLY A 139 4.03 13.10 -20.26
C GLY A 139 2.79 12.82 -21.13
N GLU A 140 2.78 11.72 -21.89
CA GLU A 140 1.65 11.36 -22.74
C GLU A 140 0.46 10.87 -21.89
N GLN A 141 -0.75 11.26 -22.29
CA GLN A 141 -2.01 10.88 -21.64
C GLN A 141 -2.81 9.97 -22.58
N SER A 142 -3.49 8.98 -22.01
CA SER A 142 -4.51 8.19 -22.71
C SER A 142 -5.76 9.03 -22.99
N ASP A 143 -6.65 8.49 -23.82
CA ASP A 143 -8.01 9.02 -23.93
C ASP A 143 -8.71 8.98 -22.57
N ALA A 144 -9.55 9.99 -22.30
CA ALA A 144 -10.32 10.10 -21.06
C ALA A 144 -11.47 9.09 -21.04
N VAL A 145 -11.59 8.35 -19.93
CA VAL A 145 -12.63 7.35 -19.71
C VAL A 145 -13.61 7.87 -18.68
N ARG A 146 -14.89 8.02 -19.05
CA ARG A 146 -15.93 8.44 -18.11
C ARG A 146 -16.37 7.29 -17.21
N ILE A 147 -16.33 7.52 -15.90
CA ILE A 147 -16.47 6.46 -14.88
C ILE A 147 -17.52 6.78 -13.81
N GLY A 148 -17.96 8.04 -13.70
CA GLY A 148 -18.85 8.47 -12.61
C GLY A 148 -18.09 8.77 -11.31
N ALA A 149 -18.78 8.82 -10.18
CA ALA A 149 -18.16 9.16 -8.90
C ALA A 149 -17.41 7.96 -8.32
N ILE A 150 -16.15 8.15 -7.95
CA ILE A 150 -15.34 7.13 -7.28
C ILE A 150 -15.51 7.28 -5.78
N TYR A 151 -15.89 6.17 -5.14
CA TYR A 151 -16.04 6.12 -3.68
C TYR A 151 -14.86 5.46 -3.00
N ASP A 152 -14.27 4.47 -3.68
CA ASP A 152 -13.15 3.72 -3.15
C ASP A 152 -12.34 3.07 -4.29
N MET A 153 -11.06 2.85 -4.02
CA MET A 153 -10.17 2.17 -4.93
C MET A 153 -9.15 1.34 -4.17
N SER A 154 -8.97 0.11 -4.65
CA SER A 154 -7.89 -0.75 -4.19
C SER A 154 -6.59 -0.47 -4.94
N SER A 155 -5.47 -0.61 -4.24
CA SER A 155 -4.20 -0.87 -4.93
C SER A 155 -4.35 -2.09 -5.84
N PRO A 156 -3.74 -2.12 -7.04
CA PRO A 156 -3.70 -3.31 -7.88
C PRO A 156 -3.24 -4.52 -7.06
N VAL A 157 -4.02 -5.60 -7.10
CA VAL A 157 -3.59 -6.87 -6.48
C VAL A 157 -3.00 -7.76 -7.56
N GLU A 158 -1.87 -8.35 -7.23
CA GLU A 158 -1.25 -9.39 -8.02
C GLU A 158 -1.98 -10.75 -7.86
N ASP A 159 -2.59 -11.27 -8.93
CA ASP A 159 -2.97 -12.68 -9.04
C ASP A 159 -2.13 -13.39 -10.10
N LYS A 160 -1.91 -14.72 -9.97
CA LYS A 160 -0.80 -15.56 -10.53
C LYS A 160 -0.55 -15.46 -12.04
N ALA A 161 -1.35 -14.67 -12.76
CA ALA A 161 -1.14 -14.32 -14.17
C ALA A 161 -1.75 -12.96 -14.59
N SER A 162 -2.19 -12.09 -13.65
CA SER A 162 -2.90 -10.85 -13.96
C SER A 162 -2.74 -9.79 -12.87
N CYS A 163 -2.52 -8.55 -13.29
CA CYS A 163 -2.71 -7.37 -12.45
C CYS A 163 -4.16 -6.92 -12.63
N ALA A 164 -4.91 -6.81 -11.53
CA ALA A 164 -6.26 -6.29 -11.60
C ALA A 164 -6.44 -5.14 -10.62
N MET A 165 -6.98 -4.04 -11.14
CA MET A 165 -7.45 -2.92 -10.33
C MET A 165 -8.96 -3.02 -10.20
N SER A 166 -9.45 -2.89 -8.97
CA SER A 166 -10.87 -2.76 -8.69
C SER A 166 -11.13 -1.34 -8.21
N ALA A 167 -11.97 -0.62 -8.95
CA ALA A 167 -12.46 0.70 -8.54
C ALA A 167 -13.97 0.60 -8.26
N LEU A 168 -14.40 1.14 -7.12
CA LEU A 168 -15.80 1.27 -6.78
C LEU A 168 -16.33 2.59 -7.32
N SER A 169 -17.04 2.54 -8.45
CA SER A 169 -17.66 3.69 -9.09
C SER A 169 -19.20 3.70 -8.97
N VAL A 170 -19.82 4.89 -9.00
CA VAL A 170 -21.26 5.07 -9.21
C VAL A 170 -21.46 5.90 -10.46
N MET A 171 -22.14 5.34 -11.45
CA MET A 171 -22.58 6.13 -12.59
C MET A 171 -23.83 6.94 -12.22
N SER A 172 -23.91 8.15 -12.78
CA SER A 172 -25.12 8.99 -12.81
C SER A 172 -26.36 8.14 -13.12
N GLY A 173 -27.33 8.12 -12.19
CA GLY A 173 -28.59 7.37 -12.32
C GLY A 173 -28.95 6.37 -11.20
N ASN A 174 -28.41 6.51 -9.97
CA ASN A 174 -28.64 5.61 -8.83
C ASN A 174 -28.23 4.13 -9.06
N GLN A 175 -27.35 3.85 -10.03
CA GLN A 175 -26.76 2.52 -10.21
C GLN A 175 -25.29 2.51 -9.78
N LEU A 176 -25.01 1.81 -8.67
CA LEU A 176 -23.65 1.41 -8.29
C LEU A 176 -23.14 0.40 -9.32
N ARG A 177 -22.01 0.70 -9.94
CA ARG A 177 -21.30 -0.21 -10.85
C ARG A 177 -19.83 -0.11 -10.53
N ALA A 178 -19.25 -1.17 -9.98
CA ALA A 178 -17.80 -1.15 -9.91
C ALA A 178 -17.20 -1.38 -11.32
N SER A 179 -16.07 -0.74 -11.53
CA SER A 179 -15.18 -0.79 -12.69
C SER A 179 -14.10 -1.86 -12.50
N SER A 180 -13.98 -2.92 -13.33
CA SER A 180 -12.68 -3.60 -13.43
C SER A 180 -11.97 -3.06 -14.66
N PHE A 181 -10.81 -2.46 -14.46
CA PHE A 181 -9.96 -2.02 -15.55
C PHE A 181 -9.01 -3.16 -15.89
N PRO A 182 -9.14 -3.82 -17.05
CA PRO A 182 -8.24 -4.89 -17.42
C PRO A 182 -6.85 -4.31 -17.66
N CYS A 183 -5.95 -4.51 -16.69
CA CYS A 183 -4.51 -4.37 -16.90
C CYS A 183 -3.94 -5.72 -17.41
N TYR A 184 -4.73 -6.45 -18.23
CA TYR A 184 -4.66 -7.89 -18.58
C TYR A 184 -5.42 -8.86 -17.62
N LYS A 185 -6.70 -9.17 -17.98
CA LYS A 185 -7.65 -10.19 -17.44
C LYS A 185 -8.04 -10.10 -15.94
N PRO A 186 -9.23 -10.62 -15.52
CA PRO A 186 -9.88 -10.19 -14.28
C PRO A 186 -9.38 -10.94 -13.04
N ALA A 187 -9.05 -10.19 -11.98
CA ALA A 187 -8.89 -10.63 -10.60
C ALA A 187 -9.45 -9.56 -9.64
N VAL A 188 -9.70 -9.92 -8.38
CA VAL A 188 -10.41 -9.08 -7.38
C VAL A 188 -9.43 -8.55 -6.33
N ALA A 189 -9.51 -7.26 -6.00
CA ALA A 189 -8.59 -6.52 -5.13
C ALA A 189 -9.34 -5.52 -4.23
N HIS A 190 -8.97 -5.35 -2.95
CA HIS A 190 -9.60 -4.36 -2.06
C HIS A 190 -8.64 -3.80 -0.98
N GLY A 191 -8.24 -2.54 -1.14
CA GLY A 191 -7.79 -1.65 -0.06
C GLY A 191 -8.66 -0.40 -0.12
N SER A 192 -8.90 0.26 1.02
CA SER A 192 -9.82 1.41 1.07
C SER A 192 -9.11 2.73 1.32
N VAL A 193 -9.36 3.75 0.50
CA VAL A 193 -9.04 5.16 0.81
C VAL A 193 -10.36 5.85 1.16
N ARG A 194 -10.50 6.26 2.43
CA ARG A 194 -11.75 6.84 2.92
C ARG A 194 -11.84 8.33 2.55
N ARG A 195 -12.81 8.69 1.70
CA ARG A 195 -13.18 10.09 1.43
C ARG A 195 -14.15 10.59 2.51
N GLY A 196 -13.88 11.76 3.10
CA GLY A 196 -14.71 12.32 4.18
C GLY A 196 -16.14 12.64 3.71
N GLY A 197 -17.15 12.09 4.39
CA GLY A 197 -18.56 12.40 4.16
C GLY A 197 -19.06 13.62 4.95
N SER A 198 -20.10 14.28 4.44
CA SER A 198 -20.78 15.45 5.04
C SER A 198 -21.28 15.20 6.48
N PRO A 199 -21.20 16.19 7.40
CA PRO A 199 -21.44 16.03 8.84
C PRO A 199 -22.91 15.86 9.29
N ASN A 200 -23.89 15.78 8.38
CA ASN A 200 -25.30 15.68 8.75
C ASN A 200 -25.74 14.22 8.96
N GLY A 201 -25.23 13.59 10.03
CA GLY A 201 -25.62 12.24 10.46
C GLY A 201 -26.80 12.25 11.42
N GLY A 202 -27.94 11.67 11.02
CA GLY A 202 -29.06 11.38 11.91
C GLY A 202 -28.71 10.29 12.94
N GLN A 203 -29.12 10.49 14.20
CA GLN A 203 -28.98 9.51 15.27
C GLN A 203 -29.91 8.31 15.04
N ILE A 204 -29.37 7.10 15.02
CA ILE A 204 -30.15 5.87 15.14
C ILE A 204 -29.54 5.00 16.24
N THR A 205 -30.34 4.65 17.25
CA THR A 205 -29.98 3.76 18.35
C THR A 205 -30.40 2.33 18.03
N GLY A 206 -29.46 1.37 18.05
CA GLY A 206 -29.72 -0.07 17.82
C GLY A 206 -28.45 -0.91 18.02
N ASP A 207 -28.61 -2.24 18.07
CA ASP A 207 -27.50 -3.20 18.13
C ASP A 207 -26.61 -3.17 16.86
N THR A 208 -25.37 -3.66 16.98
CA THR A 208 -24.42 -3.73 15.87
C THR A 208 -24.88 -4.79 14.87
N ASP A 209 -25.59 -4.39 13.82
CA ASP A 209 -26.01 -5.27 12.73
C ASP A 209 -25.21 -4.98 11.45
N ILE A 210 -24.65 -6.01 10.83
CA ILE A 210 -24.00 -5.89 9.52
C ILE A 210 -25.06 -6.30 8.51
N GLN A 211 -25.56 -5.35 7.72
CA GLN A 211 -26.52 -5.64 6.66
C GLN A 211 -25.77 -5.67 5.33
N SER A 212 -25.77 -6.80 4.63
CA SER A 212 -25.22 -6.86 3.28
C SER A 212 -26.29 -6.47 2.26
N VAL A 213 -25.98 -5.58 1.33
CA VAL A 213 -26.89 -5.21 0.23
C VAL A 213 -26.42 -5.91 -1.04
N PHE A 214 -27.34 -6.67 -1.66
CA PHE A 214 -27.10 -7.48 -2.85
C PHE A 214 -27.24 -6.70 -4.16
N GLN A 215 -26.40 -7.03 -5.16
CA GLN A 215 -26.85 -7.21 -6.55
C GLN A 215 -25.87 -8.01 -7.43
N ARG A 216 -26.40 -8.58 -8.52
CA ARG A 216 -25.78 -9.56 -9.43
C ARG A 216 -24.52 -9.04 -10.16
N ASN A 217 -23.61 -9.98 -10.43
CA ASN A 217 -22.36 -9.89 -11.22
C ASN A 217 -21.12 -9.38 -10.44
N ALA A 218 -20.39 -10.26 -9.76
CA ALA A 218 -19.00 -10.03 -9.29
C ALA A 218 -18.71 -8.83 -8.36
N TRP A 219 -19.71 -8.28 -7.67
CA TRP A 219 -19.55 -7.16 -6.73
C TRP A 219 -19.96 -7.52 -5.31
N PHE A 220 -19.28 -6.96 -4.30
CA PHE A 220 -19.65 -7.06 -2.89
C PHE A 220 -19.71 -5.69 -2.24
N PHE A 221 -20.78 -5.43 -1.48
CA PHE A 221 -20.93 -4.26 -0.61
C PHE A 221 -21.13 -4.74 0.82
N VAL A 222 -20.36 -4.21 1.77
CA VAL A 222 -20.53 -4.49 3.20
C VAL A 222 -21.04 -3.22 3.89
N LEU A 223 -22.28 -3.23 4.37
CA LEU A 223 -22.79 -2.18 5.25
C LEU A 223 -22.55 -2.62 6.70
N ILE A 224 -21.73 -1.88 7.43
CA ILE A 224 -21.45 -2.18 8.84
C ILE A 224 -22.20 -1.16 9.69
N ARG A 225 -23.22 -1.60 10.42
CA ARG A 225 -23.83 -0.76 11.46
C ARG A 225 -23.08 -0.97 12.76
N ALA A 226 -22.23 -0.02 13.11
CA ALA A 226 -21.45 -0.04 14.34
C ALA A 226 -22.19 0.70 15.47
N LYS A 227 -22.09 0.22 16.72
CA LYS A 227 -22.50 1.01 17.89
C LYS A 227 -21.68 2.31 17.97
N PRO A 228 -22.18 3.39 18.60
CA PRO A 228 -21.48 4.68 18.65
C PRO A 228 -20.07 4.65 19.27
N ALA A 229 -19.74 3.61 20.04
CA ALA A 229 -18.44 3.41 20.69
C ALA A 229 -17.46 2.55 19.86
N VAL A 230 -17.82 2.20 18.63
CA VAL A 230 -17.10 1.26 17.78
C VAL A 230 -16.66 2.02 16.53
N GLU A 231 -15.34 2.12 16.36
CA GLU A 231 -14.74 2.86 15.26
C GLU A 231 -14.13 1.88 14.27
N ILE A 232 -14.64 1.86 13.03
CA ILE A 232 -14.09 1.01 11.98
C ILE A 232 -12.87 1.72 11.40
N MET A 233 -11.71 1.08 11.54
CA MET A 233 -10.46 1.60 11.01
C MET A 233 -10.37 1.44 9.50
N GLY A 234 -10.88 0.31 8.99
CA GLY A 234 -10.92 0.04 7.56
C GLY A 234 -11.34 -1.39 7.28
N SER A 235 -11.41 -1.71 6.00
CA SER A 235 -11.66 -3.05 5.50
C SER A 235 -10.59 -3.46 4.52
N VAL A 236 -10.30 -4.76 4.47
CA VAL A 236 -9.30 -5.32 3.58
C VAL A 236 -9.79 -6.68 3.10
N VAL A 237 -9.74 -6.96 1.80
CA VAL A 237 -10.17 -8.27 1.28
C VAL A 237 -8.94 -9.07 0.88
N PHE A 238 -8.86 -10.29 1.40
CA PHE A 238 -7.76 -11.20 1.14
C PHE A 238 -8.32 -12.61 1.05
N ASP A 239 -7.91 -13.38 0.03
CA ASP A 239 -8.27 -14.79 -0.14
C ASP A 239 -9.74 -15.05 0.16
N ARG A 240 -10.58 -14.28 -0.55
CA ARG A 240 -12.03 -14.38 -0.43
C ARG A 240 -12.52 -14.19 1.02
N THR A 241 -11.89 -13.34 1.81
CA THR A 241 -12.30 -13.02 3.19
C THR A 241 -12.17 -11.53 3.39
N ILE A 242 -13.24 -10.90 3.89
CA ILE A 242 -13.23 -9.47 4.25
C ILE A 242 -12.80 -9.36 5.70
N TYR A 243 -11.66 -8.73 5.94
CA TYR A 243 -11.23 -8.40 7.28
C TYR A 243 -11.60 -6.96 7.60
N LEU A 244 -12.11 -6.73 8.80
CA LEU A 244 -12.44 -5.41 9.32
C LEU A 244 -11.60 -5.19 10.56
N VAL A 245 -10.82 -4.13 10.58
CA VAL A 245 -10.13 -3.71 11.81
C VAL A 245 -10.99 -2.64 12.46
N VAL A 246 -11.26 -2.82 13.74
CA VAL A 246 -12.20 -2.00 14.50
C VAL A 246 -11.61 -1.67 15.85
N LEU A 247 -11.61 -0.41 16.23
CA LEU A 247 -11.24 0.04 17.57
C LEU A 247 -12.48 0.16 18.45
N VAL A 248 -12.40 -0.37 19.67
CA VAL A 248 -13.38 -0.14 20.73
C VAL A 248 -12.62 0.33 21.97
N GLY A 249 -12.62 1.65 22.19
CA GLY A 249 -11.75 2.30 23.17
C GLY A 249 -10.28 2.08 22.82
N THR A 250 -9.52 1.51 23.75
CA THR A 250 -8.09 1.18 23.56
C THR A 250 -7.86 -0.24 23.03
N ASN A 251 -8.88 -0.96 22.59
CA ASN A 251 -8.71 -2.32 22.08
C ASN A 251 -8.96 -2.34 20.57
N ALA A 252 -8.09 -3.00 19.80
CA ALA A 252 -8.38 -3.33 18.42
C ALA A 252 -8.99 -4.73 18.32
N PHE A 253 -9.95 -4.87 17.42
CA PHE A 253 -10.61 -6.11 17.08
C PHE A 253 -10.47 -6.29 15.58
N VAL A 254 -9.99 -7.46 15.16
CA VAL A 254 -9.99 -7.84 13.75
C VAL A 254 -11.11 -8.84 13.54
N TYR A 255 -12.12 -8.42 12.80
CA TYR A 255 -13.21 -9.27 12.36
C TYR A 255 -12.82 -9.87 11.00
N ALA A 256 -13.09 -11.14 10.78
CA ALA A 256 -12.95 -11.77 9.48
C ALA A 256 -14.34 -12.28 9.03
N CYS A 257 -14.74 -11.93 7.82
CA CYS A 257 -15.96 -12.37 7.17
C CYS A 257 -15.58 -13.19 5.92
N PRO A 258 -15.49 -14.52 6.03
CA PRO A 258 -15.22 -15.40 4.90
C PRO A 258 -16.24 -15.24 3.78
N GLU A 259 -15.83 -15.44 2.53
CA GLU A 259 -16.66 -15.34 1.32
C GLU A 259 -17.91 -16.22 1.41
N LYS A 260 -17.80 -17.41 2.00
CA LYS A 260 -18.93 -18.30 2.23
C LYS A 260 -20.02 -17.73 3.15
N LEU A 261 -19.69 -16.72 3.96
CA LEU A 261 -20.64 -15.97 4.79
C LEU A 261 -21.09 -14.68 4.11
N LEU A 262 -20.37 -14.23 3.07
CA LEU A 262 -20.90 -13.24 2.13
C LEU A 262 -21.98 -13.97 1.34
N ALA A 263 -23.18 -13.42 1.32
CA ALA A 263 -24.29 -14.07 0.65
C ALA A 263 -24.08 -13.93 -0.87
N ILE A 264 -23.32 -14.84 -1.48
CA ILE A 264 -23.02 -14.80 -2.91
C ILE A 264 -24.07 -15.60 -3.66
N GLY A 265 -24.90 -14.92 -4.46
CA GLY A 265 -25.76 -15.58 -5.44
C GLY A 265 -27.02 -16.26 -4.91
N SER A 266 -27.38 -16.11 -3.63
CA SER A 266 -28.71 -16.54 -3.15
C SER A 266 -29.76 -15.48 -3.50
N PRO A 267 -30.79 -15.78 -4.30
CA PRO A 267 -31.84 -14.83 -4.67
C PRO A 267 -32.84 -14.51 -3.54
N SER A 268 -32.68 -15.06 -2.34
CA SER A 268 -33.55 -14.73 -1.20
C SER A 268 -33.01 -13.51 -0.45
N ALA A 269 -33.69 -12.38 -0.60
CA ALA A 269 -33.43 -11.12 0.10
C ALA A 269 -33.71 -11.14 1.61
N ASP A 270 -33.99 -12.31 2.21
CA ASP A 270 -34.55 -12.45 3.57
C ASP A 270 -33.60 -13.14 4.57
N ILE A 271 -32.29 -13.21 4.32
CA ILE A 271 -31.35 -13.77 5.29
C ILE A 271 -30.51 -12.64 5.90
N ASP A 272 -30.94 -12.14 7.06
CA ASP A 272 -30.09 -11.37 7.98
C ASP A 272 -28.94 -12.27 8.44
N TYR A 273 -27.77 -12.11 7.83
CA TYR A 273 -26.55 -12.74 8.33
C TYR A 273 -25.93 -11.85 9.41
N THR A 274 -26.23 -12.12 10.68
CA THR A 274 -25.50 -11.51 11.78
C THR A 274 -24.11 -12.17 11.89
N ILE A 275 -23.04 -11.42 11.61
CA ILE A 275 -21.68 -11.90 11.90
C ILE A 275 -21.56 -12.10 13.42
N ARG A 276 -21.56 -13.36 13.86
CA ARG A 276 -21.46 -13.69 15.29
C ARG A 276 -20.02 -13.54 15.76
N ARG A 277 -19.85 -12.92 16.95
CA ARG A 277 -18.58 -12.66 17.66
C ARG A 277 -17.67 -13.90 17.81
N SER A 278 -18.20 -15.11 17.68
CA SER A 278 -17.49 -16.39 17.83
C SER A 278 -16.44 -16.69 16.76
N HIS A 279 -16.38 -15.93 15.66
CA HIS A 279 -15.34 -16.05 14.63
C HIS A 279 -14.21 -15.03 14.80
N VAL A 280 -14.27 -14.23 15.87
CA VAL A 280 -13.41 -13.08 16.10
C VAL A 280 -12.34 -13.44 17.11
N ALA A 281 -11.08 -13.30 16.72
CA ALA A 281 -10.01 -13.31 17.71
C ALA A 281 -9.89 -11.93 18.34
N ARG A 282 -9.96 -11.90 19.67
CA ARG A 282 -9.66 -10.69 20.43
C ARG A 282 -8.15 -10.55 20.53
N VAL A 283 -7.61 -9.47 19.97
CA VAL A 283 -6.23 -9.08 20.20
C VAL A 283 -6.25 -7.95 21.21
N ALA A 284 -5.98 -8.27 22.48
CA ALA A 284 -5.80 -7.23 23.48
C ALA A 284 -4.50 -6.50 23.18
N LEU A 285 -4.60 -5.24 22.77
CA LEU A 285 -3.45 -4.39 22.60
C LEU A 285 -3.07 -3.83 23.97
N SER A 286 -1.90 -4.21 24.47
CA SER A 286 -1.33 -3.62 25.68
C SER A 286 -0.77 -2.24 25.32
N PHE A 287 -1.60 -1.22 25.41
CA PHE A 287 -1.15 0.15 25.30
C PHE A 287 -0.74 0.71 26.66
N PRO A 288 0.20 1.66 26.71
CA PRO A 288 0.50 2.38 27.93
C PRO A 288 -0.79 3.01 28.49
N THR A 289 -1.12 2.74 29.75
CA THR A 289 -2.34 3.22 30.43
C THR A 289 -2.45 4.75 30.53
N ASP A 290 -1.39 5.47 30.16
CA ASP A 290 -1.28 6.90 30.32
C ASP A 290 -1.74 7.76 29.13
N ILE A 291 -2.18 7.14 28.04
CA ILE A 291 -2.60 7.87 26.83
C ILE A 291 -4.12 7.79 26.67
N THR A 292 -4.81 8.92 26.82
CA THR A 292 -6.24 9.02 26.48
C THR A 292 -6.35 9.22 24.98
N ARG A 293 -6.45 8.13 24.22
CA ARG A 293 -6.60 8.20 22.76
C ARG A 293 -8.02 8.66 22.42
N VAL A 294 -8.13 9.84 21.83
CA VAL A 294 -9.30 10.17 21.00
C VAL A 294 -8.91 9.74 19.61
N CYS A 295 -9.29 8.52 19.24
CA CYS A 295 -9.12 8.03 17.88
C CYS A 295 -10.13 8.77 17.00
N PHE A 296 -9.61 9.47 15.99
CA PHE A 296 -10.42 9.99 14.89
C PHE A 296 -10.38 8.99 13.73
N PRO A 297 -11.48 8.83 12.96
CA PRO A 297 -11.69 7.74 11.99
C PRO A 297 -10.88 7.90 10.70
N ARG A 298 -9.56 8.02 10.83
CA ARG A 298 -8.57 8.32 9.78
C ARG A 298 -7.60 7.16 9.60
N SER A 299 -8.11 5.93 9.49
CA SER A 299 -7.26 4.77 9.21
C SER A 299 -7.40 4.32 7.78
N VAL A 300 -6.25 4.02 7.18
CA VAL A 300 -6.14 3.35 5.89
C VAL A 300 -5.61 1.96 6.17
N LEU A 301 -6.17 0.94 5.53
CA LEU A 301 -5.68 -0.43 5.55
C LEU A 301 -5.31 -0.84 4.12
N SER A 302 -4.11 -1.39 3.95
CA SER A 302 -3.68 -1.99 2.68
C SER A 302 -3.88 -3.50 2.70
N SER A 303 -4.42 -4.07 1.61
CA SER A 303 -4.33 -5.49 1.28
C SER A 303 -3.15 -5.71 0.35
N GLU A 304 -2.22 -6.62 0.67
CA GLU A 304 -1.56 -7.35 -0.40
C GLU A 304 -1.36 -8.83 -0.03
N PRO A 305 -1.88 -9.80 -0.82
CA PRO A 305 -1.93 -11.18 -0.37
C PRO A 305 -0.63 -11.99 -0.47
N ARG A 306 0.24 -11.66 -1.41
CA ARG A 306 1.23 -12.62 -1.89
C ARG A 306 2.47 -12.77 -1.04
N SER A 307 2.82 -11.73 -0.30
CA SER A 307 4.09 -11.68 0.41
C SER A 307 3.95 -12.00 1.90
N GLY A 308 2.76 -12.34 2.38
CA GLY A 308 2.53 -12.58 3.81
C GLY A 308 2.71 -11.33 4.68
N ARG A 309 2.60 -10.16 4.04
CA ARG A 309 3.03 -8.88 4.59
C ARG A 309 1.92 -8.13 5.28
N SER A 310 2.37 -7.04 5.87
CA SER A 310 1.71 -6.36 6.95
C SER A 310 0.53 -5.53 6.50
N PHE A 311 -0.55 -5.54 7.29
CA PHE A 311 -1.50 -4.43 7.22
C PHE A 311 -0.81 -3.22 7.83
N ILE A 312 -1.16 -2.03 7.37
CA ILE A 312 -0.72 -0.81 8.04
C ILE A 312 -1.97 -0.07 8.48
N SER A 313 -1.96 0.50 9.67
CA SER A 313 -2.99 1.42 10.12
C SER A 313 -2.32 2.70 10.61
N VAL A 314 -2.88 3.85 10.26
CA VAL A 314 -2.48 5.14 10.81
C VAL A 314 -3.62 5.64 11.70
N THR A 315 -3.29 6.18 12.87
CA THR A 315 -4.28 6.69 13.84
C THR A 315 -3.79 8.01 14.41
N ASP A 316 -4.65 9.02 14.45
CA ASP A 316 -4.33 10.26 15.15
C ASP A 316 -4.43 10.05 16.67
N VAL A 317 -3.37 10.43 17.39
CA VAL A 317 -3.23 10.28 18.82
C VAL A 317 -3.00 11.64 19.47
N HIS A 318 -3.91 11.98 20.37
CA HIS A 318 -3.87 13.21 21.13
C HIS A 318 -3.22 12.97 22.50
N ALA A 319 -2.30 13.85 22.90
CA ALA A 319 -1.81 13.89 24.28
C ALA A 319 -2.97 14.17 25.25
N ARG A 320 -2.85 13.70 26.51
CA ARG A 320 -3.86 13.86 27.56
C ARG A 320 -4.34 15.33 27.69
N ARG A 321 -5.61 15.50 28.11
CA ARG A 321 -6.26 16.79 28.41
C ARG A 321 -5.29 17.79 29.08
N GLY A 322 -4.86 18.80 28.34
CA GLY A 322 -4.04 19.91 28.85
C GLY A 322 -3.06 20.50 27.85
N ALA A 323 -2.55 19.69 26.91
CA ALA A 323 -1.65 20.15 25.84
C ALA A 323 -2.38 20.05 24.49
N THR A 324 -3.04 21.13 24.08
CA THR A 324 -3.80 21.18 22.82
C THR A 324 -2.92 21.15 21.57
N THR A 325 -1.60 21.26 21.71
CA THR A 325 -0.64 21.38 20.61
C THR A 325 0.03 20.06 20.23
N ASP A 326 0.01 19.06 21.11
CA ASP A 326 0.76 17.82 20.91
C ASP A 326 -0.12 16.78 20.23
N ARG A 327 -0.23 16.91 18.91
CA ARG A 327 -0.76 15.86 18.03
C ARG A 327 0.37 14.94 17.59
N SER A 328 0.05 13.66 17.50
CA SER A 328 0.94 12.64 16.97
C SER A 328 0.17 11.64 16.13
N LEU A 329 0.84 10.99 15.18
CA LEU A 329 0.28 9.92 14.37
C LEU A 329 0.91 8.60 14.80
N GLU A 330 0.09 7.60 15.08
CA GLU A 330 0.54 6.23 15.31
C GLU A 330 0.39 5.40 14.04
N VAL A 331 1.52 4.97 13.49
CA VAL A 331 1.58 4.06 12.34
C VAL A 331 1.91 2.66 12.84
N THR A 332 0.94 1.76 12.74
CA THR A 332 1.07 0.37 13.19
C THR A 332 1.12 -0.57 12.00
N PHE A 333 2.19 -1.38 11.94
CA PHE A 333 2.37 -2.49 11.03
C PHE A 333 1.88 -3.77 11.71
N TRP A 334 0.92 -4.44 11.12
CA TRP A 334 0.29 -5.65 11.61
C TRP A 334 0.76 -6.83 10.79
N ARG A 335 1.08 -7.99 11.35
CA ARG A 335 1.46 -9.17 10.55
C ARG A 335 0.41 -10.24 10.67
N ARG A 336 0.14 -10.91 9.55
CA ARG A 336 -0.57 -12.19 9.57
C ARG A 336 0.38 -13.29 10.06
N PRO A 337 -0.04 -14.20 10.95
CA PRO A 337 0.75 -15.37 11.24
C PRO A 337 0.87 -16.16 9.95
N TRP A 338 2.08 -16.21 9.38
CA TRP A 338 2.37 -17.15 8.32
C TRP A 338 2.51 -18.51 8.98
N SER A 339 1.52 -19.39 8.82
CA SER A 339 1.69 -20.79 9.16
C SER A 339 1.86 -21.57 7.87
N GLU A 340 2.91 -22.39 7.78
CA GLU A 340 3.05 -23.38 6.70
C GLU A 340 1.96 -24.46 6.76
N SER A 341 1.17 -24.54 7.83
CA SER A 341 0.03 -25.45 7.92
C SER A 341 -1.17 -24.91 7.15
N ASP A 342 -1.70 -25.71 6.23
CA ASP A 342 -2.95 -25.47 5.48
C ASP A 342 -4.23 -25.38 6.35
N ASP A 343 -4.11 -25.34 7.69
CA ASP A 343 -5.26 -25.16 8.57
C ASP A 343 -5.71 -23.68 8.56
N GLU A 344 -6.42 -23.30 7.50
CA GLU A 344 -7.06 -22.00 7.31
C GLU A 344 -7.82 -21.55 8.58
N SER A 345 -8.42 -22.48 9.33
CA SER A 345 -9.26 -22.19 10.49
C SER A 345 -8.48 -21.59 11.67
N ALA A 346 -7.18 -21.92 11.80
CA ALA A 346 -6.27 -21.33 12.77
C ALA A 346 -5.66 -20.01 12.26
N GLN A 347 -5.45 -19.89 10.94
CA GLN A 347 -4.78 -18.75 10.32
C GLN A 347 -5.55 -17.43 10.40
N HIS A 348 -6.88 -17.46 10.38
CA HIS A 348 -7.70 -16.24 10.47
C HIS A 348 -7.66 -15.57 11.85
N ARG A 349 -7.07 -16.22 12.88
CA ARG A 349 -7.28 -15.86 14.28
C ARG A 349 -6.23 -14.96 14.91
N LEU A 350 -5.17 -14.50 14.26
CA LEU A 350 -4.17 -13.68 14.99
C LEU A 350 -3.49 -12.62 14.12
N VAL A 351 -4.22 -11.63 13.60
CA VAL A 351 -3.57 -10.42 13.10
C VAL A 351 -3.00 -9.67 14.31
N LEU A 352 -1.68 -9.71 14.50
CA LEU A 352 -1.01 -9.09 15.63
C LEU A 352 -0.23 -7.86 15.16
N PRO A 353 -0.23 -6.76 15.93
CA PRO A 353 0.71 -5.67 15.66
C PRO A 353 2.13 -6.22 15.79
N VAL A 354 2.99 -5.91 14.83
CA VAL A 354 4.42 -6.20 14.93
C VAL A 354 5.18 -5.00 15.43
N LYS A 355 4.85 -3.83 14.88
CA LYS A 355 5.59 -2.62 15.16
C LYS A 355 4.67 -1.41 15.07
N THR A 356 4.77 -0.52 16.05
CA THR A 356 4.14 0.79 16.03
C THR A 356 5.22 1.86 16.04
N VAL A 357 5.03 2.88 15.22
CA VAL A 357 5.87 4.08 15.12
C VAL A 357 4.99 5.28 15.48
N VAL A 358 5.50 6.16 16.34
CA VAL A 358 4.86 7.44 16.65
C VAL A 358 5.56 8.52 15.84
N VAL A 359 4.77 9.34 15.16
CA VAL A 359 5.23 10.49 14.37
C VAL A 359 4.66 11.75 14.98
N GLU A 360 5.50 12.74 15.25
CA GLU A 360 5.06 14.02 15.78
C GLU A 360 4.34 14.85 14.70
N GLY A 361 3.29 15.55 15.10
CA GLY A 361 2.47 16.38 14.22
C GLY A 361 1.14 15.76 13.82
N LYS A 362 0.49 16.37 12.85
CA LYS A 362 -0.78 15.92 12.27
C LYS A 362 -0.68 15.83 10.75
N LEU A 363 -1.54 15.05 10.13
CA LEU A 363 -1.65 15.07 8.67
C LEU A 363 -2.02 16.48 8.19
N THR A 364 -1.42 16.88 7.07
CA THR A 364 -1.71 18.15 6.41
C THR A 364 -3.15 18.13 5.92
N GLU A 365 -3.89 19.20 6.16
CA GLU A 365 -5.28 19.33 5.71
C GLU A 365 -5.33 20.38 4.60
N HIS A 366 -5.61 19.95 3.37
CA HIS A 366 -5.74 20.87 2.24
C HIS A 366 -7.22 21.21 2.00
N PRO A 367 -7.64 22.49 1.97
CA PRO A 367 -9.05 22.87 1.85
C PRO A 367 -9.74 22.33 0.59
N ALA A 368 -8.98 22.24 -0.50
CA ALA A 368 -9.46 21.74 -1.79
C ALA A 368 -9.26 20.23 -1.98
N SER A 369 -8.66 19.50 -1.03
CA SER A 369 -8.52 18.05 -1.14
C SER A 369 -9.54 17.36 -0.23
N HIS A 370 -10.20 16.34 -0.77
CA HIS A 370 -11.10 15.50 0.01
C HIS A 370 -10.39 14.32 0.69
N ALA A 371 -9.10 14.13 0.37
CA ALA A 371 -8.26 13.08 0.91
C ALA A 371 -7.12 13.68 1.73
N GLU A 372 -6.82 13.04 2.86
CA GLU A 372 -5.60 13.37 3.60
C GLU A 372 -4.41 12.80 2.82
N PRO A 373 -3.30 13.57 2.69
CA PRO A 373 -2.09 13.16 1.98
C PRO A 373 -1.34 12.09 2.79
N LEU A 374 -1.89 10.89 2.73
CA LEU A 374 -1.38 9.65 3.30
C LEU A 374 -1.54 8.59 2.24
N ILE A 375 -0.45 7.89 1.92
CA ILE A 375 -0.53 6.73 1.05
C ILE A 375 0.28 5.57 1.62
N ILE A 376 -0.27 4.38 1.47
CA ILE A 376 0.44 3.13 1.72
C ILE A 376 0.99 2.66 0.39
N ALA A 377 2.29 2.39 0.34
CA ALA A 377 2.91 1.83 -0.87
C ALA A 377 2.34 0.45 -1.19
N ASN A 378 2.38 0.07 -2.47
CA ASN A 378 1.80 -1.20 -2.92
C ASN A 378 2.36 -2.41 -2.16
N SER A 379 3.65 -2.41 -1.80
CA SER A 379 4.26 -3.53 -1.09
C SER A 379 3.72 -3.78 0.33
N GLY A 380 2.94 -2.85 0.88
CA GLY A 380 2.46 -2.88 2.27
C GLY A 380 3.57 -2.73 3.32
N LEU A 381 4.77 -2.32 2.92
CA LEU A 381 5.92 -2.12 3.83
C LEU A 381 6.24 -0.67 4.11
N THR A 382 5.68 0.25 3.32
CA THR A 382 6.05 1.66 3.38
C THR A 382 4.80 2.53 3.43
N VAL A 383 4.83 3.57 4.25
CA VAL A 383 3.83 4.64 4.29
C VAL A 383 4.50 5.96 3.94
N LEU A 384 3.85 6.75 3.10
CA LEU A 384 4.17 8.14 2.86
C LEU A 384 3.14 9.02 3.58
N LEU A 385 3.62 9.94 4.40
CA LEU A 385 2.79 10.92 5.12
C LEU A 385 3.25 12.34 4.75
N LEU A 386 2.30 13.26 4.56
CA LEU A 386 2.60 14.69 4.57
C LEU A 386 2.10 15.30 5.88
N VAL A 387 3.04 15.67 6.75
CA VAL A 387 2.78 15.98 8.17
C VAL A 387 3.12 17.43 8.49
N GLU A 388 2.18 18.13 9.13
CA GLU A 388 2.41 19.41 9.80
C GLU A 388 3.01 19.14 11.18
N VAL A 389 4.30 19.42 11.34
CA VAL A 389 5.02 19.30 12.61
C VAL A 389 4.96 20.64 13.35
N PRO A 390 4.71 20.65 14.68
CA PRO A 390 4.82 21.89 15.46
C PRO A 390 6.18 22.55 15.23
N GLU A 391 6.21 23.89 15.18
CA GLU A 391 7.43 24.70 15.02
C GLU A 391 8.12 24.61 13.64
N ALA A 392 7.66 23.76 12.73
CA ALA A 392 8.18 23.73 11.36
C ALA A 392 7.53 24.81 10.48
N ASP A 393 8.35 25.50 9.68
CA ASP A 393 7.87 26.54 8.74
C ASP A 393 7.03 25.97 7.58
N SER A 394 7.22 24.68 7.27
CA SER A 394 6.52 23.95 6.20
C SER A 394 6.18 22.52 6.63
N PRO A 395 5.17 21.90 5.99
CA PRO A 395 4.92 20.47 6.15
C PRO A 395 6.17 19.63 5.80
N LYS A 396 6.22 18.42 6.33
CA LYS A 396 7.27 17.44 6.06
C LYS A 396 6.72 16.22 5.36
N MET A 397 7.47 15.72 4.38
CA MET A 397 7.17 14.46 3.74
C MET A 397 7.93 13.34 4.44
N LEU A 398 7.21 12.45 5.12
CA LEU A 398 7.78 11.39 5.94
C LEU A 398 7.52 10.03 5.31
N LEU A 399 8.58 9.26 5.14
CA LEU A 399 8.59 7.88 4.69
C LEU A 399 8.79 6.96 5.90
N ILE A 400 7.81 6.12 6.21
CA ILE A 400 7.89 5.14 7.30
C ILE A 400 7.97 3.76 6.68
N ARG A 401 9.06 3.04 6.92
CA ARG A 401 9.30 1.72 6.35
C ARG A 401 9.39 0.67 7.44
N TYR A 402 8.79 -0.49 7.20
CA TYR A 402 8.93 -1.69 8.02
C TYR A 402 9.85 -2.70 7.32
N ASP A 403 10.87 -3.17 8.03
CA ASP A 403 11.73 -4.27 7.59
C ASP A 403 11.20 -5.59 8.16
N PRO A 404 10.61 -6.47 7.33
CA PRO A 404 10.09 -7.75 7.80
C PRO A 404 11.17 -8.71 8.30
N ALA A 405 12.42 -8.58 7.85
CA ALA A 405 13.53 -9.44 8.26
C ALA A 405 13.95 -9.09 9.70
N GLU A 406 14.19 -7.81 9.96
CA GLU A 406 14.64 -7.31 11.27
C GLU A 406 13.49 -7.07 12.25
N LYS A 407 12.23 -7.08 11.77
CA LYS A 407 11.02 -6.70 12.53
C LYS A 407 11.13 -5.30 13.14
N THR A 408 11.84 -4.41 12.46
CA THR A 408 12.02 -3.01 12.85
C THR A 408 11.23 -2.11 11.91
N ALA A 409 10.95 -0.89 12.36
CA ALA A 409 10.43 0.16 11.49
C ALA A 409 11.26 1.43 11.71
N SER A 410 11.44 2.18 10.63
CA SER A 410 12.21 3.41 10.59
C SER A 410 11.37 4.53 10.00
N THR A 411 11.62 5.76 10.46
CA THR A 411 11.02 6.98 9.95
C THR A 411 12.08 7.81 9.29
N HIS A 412 11.80 8.28 8.09
CA HIS A 412 12.72 9.01 7.25
C HIS A 412 12.06 10.28 6.73
N GLU A 413 12.73 11.41 6.81
CA GLU A 413 12.29 12.65 6.18
C GLU A 413 12.80 12.67 4.74
N LEU A 414 11.90 12.75 3.75
CA LEU A 414 12.29 12.92 2.36
C LEU A 414 12.68 14.37 2.13
N ARG A 415 13.98 14.62 2.04
CA ARG A 415 14.55 15.96 1.85
C ARG A 415 14.79 16.23 0.38
N PHE A 416 14.31 17.35 -0.10
CA PHE A 416 14.60 17.91 -1.41
C PHE A 416 14.70 19.42 -1.30
N ASP A 417 15.46 20.03 -2.21
CA ASP A 417 15.57 21.48 -2.27
C ASP A 417 14.27 22.04 -2.87
N ALA A 418 13.46 22.69 -2.03
CA ALA A 418 12.21 23.32 -2.45
C ALA A 418 12.45 24.41 -3.51
N SER A 419 13.60 25.10 -3.45
CA SER A 419 13.94 26.15 -4.40
C SER A 419 14.29 25.60 -5.79
N GLU A 420 14.96 24.44 -5.85
CA GLU A 420 15.29 23.77 -7.13
C GLU A 420 14.09 23.04 -7.71
N SER A 421 13.29 22.38 -6.87
CA SER A 421 12.13 21.58 -7.31
C SER A 421 10.89 22.42 -7.65
N GLY A 422 10.80 23.63 -7.11
CA GLY A 422 9.60 24.46 -7.17
C GLY A 422 8.38 23.84 -6.48
N LEU A 423 8.58 22.80 -5.66
CA LEU A 423 7.52 22.10 -4.94
C LEU A 423 7.25 22.79 -3.60
N ASP A 424 6.11 23.47 -3.51
CA ASP A 424 5.59 23.96 -2.23
C ASP A 424 4.74 22.85 -1.58
N LEU A 425 5.25 22.29 -0.47
CA LEU A 425 4.54 21.27 0.29
C LEU A 425 3.20 21.73 0.88
N LYS A 426 2.98 23.04 1.04
CA LYS A 426 1.68 23.59 1.47
C LYS A 426 0.62 23.53 0.37
N ALA A 427 1.06 23.57 -0.89
CA ALA A 427 0.18 23.51 -2.06
C ALA A 427 -0.12 22.07 -2.49
N VAL A 428 0.46 21.05 -1.83
CA VAL A 428 0.24 19.65 -2.18
C VAL A 428 -1.17 19.22 -1.80
N ARG A 429 -1.93 18.74 -2.79
CA ARG A 429 -3.31 18.26 -2.66
C ARG A 429 -3.40 16.73 -2.62
N GLY A 430 -2.47 16.05 -3.29
CA GLY A 430 -2.41 14.60 -3.38
C GLY A 430 -0.97 14.11 -3.46
N ILE A 431 -0.73 12.92 -2.91
CA ILE A 431 0.59 12.27 -2.94
C ILE A 431 0.43 10.80 -3.33
N THR A 432 1.47 10.21 -3.93
CA THR A 432 1.56 8.77 -4.14
C THR A 432 2.99 8.27 -3.99
N LEU A 433 3.13 6.96 -3.79
CA LEU A 433 4.39 6.29 -3.52
C LEU A 433 4.49 5.01 -4.34
N ASP A 434 5.48 4.96 -5.21
CA ASP A 434 5.94 3.74 -5.85
C ASP A 434 7.25 3.26 -5.19
N ASP A 435 7.12 2.32 -4.26
CA ASP A 435 8.28 1.75 -3.58
C ASP A 435 8.95 0.61 -4.36
N HIS A 436 8.44 0.26 -5.54
CA HIS A 436 9.11 -0.67 -6.46
C HIS A 436 10.20 0.06 -7.22
N ILE A 437 9.88 1.21 -7.81
CA ILE A 437 10.86 2.04 -8.53
C ILE A 437 11.53 3.13 -7.67
N GLY A 438 11.01 3.38 -6.47
CA GLY A 438 11.56 4.40 -5.57
C GLY A 438 11.20 5.82 -6.01
N VAL A 439 9.92 6.06 -6.26
CA VAL A 439 9.41 7.36 -6.70
C VAL A 439 8.27 7.80 -5.80
N VAL A 440 8.37 9.04 -5.30
CA VAL A 440 7.22 9.75 -4.73
C VAL A 440 6.67 10.68 -5.81
N MET A 441 5.36 10.79 -5.91
CA MET A 441 4.75 11.84 -6.73
C MET A 441 3.83 12.71 -5.88
N ALA A 442 3.78 13.99 -6.19
CA ALA A 442 2.93 14.95 -5.49
C ALA A 442 2.21 15.82 -6.53
N VAL A 443 0.90 16.01 -6.34
CA VAL A 443 0.09 16.93 -7.13
C VAL A 443 -0.18 18.18 -6.31
N THR A 444 0.07 19.34 -6.90
CA THR A 444 -0.10 20.65 -6.29
C THR A 444 -1.35 21.37 -6.82
N GLU A 445 -1.80 22.40 -6.09
CA GLU A 445 -2.97 23.22 -6.42
C GLU A 445 -2.89 23.89 -7.80
N ASP A 446 -1.69 24.22 -8.27
CA ASP A 446 -1.44 24.79 -9.59
C ASP A 446 -1.42 23.76 -10.74
N LYS A 447 -2.01 22.58 -10.48
CA LYS A 447 -2.14 21.46 -11.44
C LYS A 447 -0.78 21.01 -11.96
N ARG A 448 0.21 20.86 -11.07
CA ARG A 448 1.52 20.29 -11.41
C ARG A 448 1.71 18.96 -10.71
N LEU A 449 2.25 18.01 -11.46
CA LEU A 449 2.73 16.74 -10.93
C LEU A 449 4.24 16.83 -10.76
N HIS A 450 4.69 16.72 -9.51
CA HIS A 450 6.09 16.64 -9.15
C HIS A 450 6.47 15.17 -8.95
N VAL A 451 7.39 14.67 -9.77
CA VAL A 451 7.95 13.32 -9.70
C VAL A 451 9.30 13.39 -8.99
N ILE A 452 9.38 12.77 -7.82
CA ILE A 452 10.49 12.85 -6.87
C ILE A 452 11.16 11.47 -6.80
N PRO A 453 12.15 11.19 -7.65
CA PRO A 453 12.87 9.92 -7.62
C PRO A 453 13.82 9.87 -6.44
N TYR A 454 13.65 8.89 -5.56
CA TYR A 454 14.51 8.65 -4.41
C TYR A 454 15.27 7.32 -4.54
N ALA A 455 15.48 6.79 -5.75
CA ALA A 455 16.30 5.59 -6.01
C ALA A 455 17.09 5.61 -7.32
#